data_AF-F0Y0P4-F1
#
_entry.id   AF-F0Y0P4-F1
#
_cell.length_a   1.000
_cell.length_b   1.000
_cell.length_c   1.000
_cell.angle_alpha   90.00
_cell.angle_beta   90.00
_cell.angle_gamma   90.00
#
_symmetry.space_group_name_H-M   'P 1'
#
loop_
_entity.id
_entity.type
_entity.pdbx_description
1 polymer ?
#
loop_
_entity_poly.entity_id
_entity_poly.type
_entity_poly.pdbx_seq_one_letter_code
_entity_poly.pdbx_strand_id
1 'polypeptide(L)'
;LGAMPRSSRSAQLDAEAVREACDWINALVDDAALEPDSFAAGLKSGASLCKLINAIKPATIKKISTSALKFNEMDNITAFLRAAKALGVPERDLFDTIDLHEEKDLVAVVQTVHALGRTVQTAMPDSALPVLGPRLATANRRSFTEAQLRAGLNEMTFQ
;
A
#
# COMPACT_ATOMS: atom_id res chain seq x y z
N LEU A 1 -16.58 -13.37 33.62
CA LEU A 1 -17.05 -13.40 32.22
C LEU A 1 -17.31 -11.96 31.78
N GLY A 2 -16.25 -11.24 31.42
CA GLY A 2 -16.36 -9.85 30.98
C GLY A 2 -16.78 -9.82 29.52
N ALA A 3 -18.03 -9.46 29.25
CA ALA A 3 -18.50 -9.18 27.90
C ALA A 3 -17.72 -7.97 27.37
N MET A 4 -16.88 -8.20 26.35
CA MET A 4 -16.24 -7.11 25.62
C MET A 4 -17.32 -6.26 24.94
N PRO A 5 -17.28 -4.93 25.05
CA PRO A 5 -18.20 -4.07 24.32
C PRO A 5 -17.96 -4.29 22.82
N ARG A 6 -19.02 -4.69 22.10
CA ARG A 6 -19.07 -4.57 20.65
C ARG A 6 -19.06 -3.08 20.32
N SER A 7 -17.87 -2.51 20.18
CA SER A 7 -17.67 -1.14 19.72
C SER A 7 -18.43 -0.96 18.41
N SER A 8 -19.28 0.07 18.37
CA SER A 8 -20.16 0.41 17.26
C SER A 8 -19.37 0.50 15.95
N ARG A 9 -19.76 -0.31 14.98
CA ARG A 9 -18.92 -0.78 13.86
C ARG A 9 -18.92 0.16 12.64
N SER A 10 -19.05 1.46 12.84
CA SER A 10 -19.09 2.42 11.72
C SER A 10 -18.44 3.72 12.15
N ALA A 11 -17.28 4.02 11.54
CA ALA A 11 -16.48 5.24 11.65
C ALA A 11 -15.41 5.33 12.77
N GLN A 12 -14.89 4.19 13.26
CA GLN A 12 -13.54 4.19 13.84
C GLN A 12 -12.62 3.54 12.82
N LEU A 13 -11.59 4.25 12.37
CA LEU A 13 -10.52 3.67 11.57
C LEU A 13 -9.96 2.47 12.36
N ASP A 14 -10.28 1.25 11.92
CA ASP A 14 -9.90 0.03 12.64
C ASP A 14 -8.38 -0.06 12.71
N ALA A 15 -7.80 0.22 13.88
CA ALA A 15 -6.35 0.30 14.07
C ALA A 15 -5.64 -1.02 13.68
N GLU A 16 -6.31 -2.15 13.88
CA GLU A 16 -5.81 -3.45 13.42
C GLU A 16 -5.77 -3.54 11.89
N ALA A 17 -6.83 -3.12 11.20
CA ALA A 17 -6.90 -3.14 9.74
C ALA A 17 -5.88 -2.19 9.11
N VAL A 18 -5.63 -1.03 9.72
CA VAL A 18 -4.56 -0.10 9.32
C VAL A 18 -3.20 -0.77 9.47
N ARG A 19 -2.92 -1.37 10.63
CA ARG A 19 -1.65 -2.04 10.89
C ARG A 19 -1.39 -3.17 9.89
N GLU A 20 -2.40 -3.99 9.62
CA GLU A 20 -2.30 -5.05 8.61
C GLU A 20 -2.01 -4.48 7.22
N ALA A 21 -2.69 -3.39 6.83
CA ALA A 21 -2.43 -2.71 5.57
C ALA A 21 -1.00 -2.16 5.48
N CYS A 22 -0.50 -1.51 6.54
CA CYS A 22 0.88 -1.04 6.62
C CYS A 22 1.88 -2.19 6.45
N ASP A 23 1.74 -3.26 7.24
CA ASP A 23 2.64 -4.41 7.20
C ASP A 23 2.68 -5.06 5.82
N TRP A 24 1.52 -5.23 5.18
CA TRP A 24 1.43 -5.79 3.85
C TRP A 24 2.09 -4.92 2.78
N ILE A 25 1.90 -3.60 2.84
CA ILE A 25 2.56 -2.67 1.91
C ILE A 25 4.07 -2.68 2.14
N ASN A 26 4.52 -2.62 3.39
CA ASN A 26 5.95 -2.66 3.74
C ASN A 26 6.61 -4.00 3.35
N ALA A 27 5.86 -5.10 3.36
CA ALA A 27 6.35 -6.41 2.91
C ALA A 27 6.54 -6.49 1.38
N LEU A 28 5.81 -5.67 0.61
CA LEU A 28 5.86 -5.62 -0.85
C LEU A 28 6.68 -4.46 -1.41
N VAL A 29 6.86 -3.40 -0.63
CA VAL A 29 7.52 -2.16 -1.03
C VAL A 29 8.62 -1.86 -0.02
N ASP A 30 9.87 -2.18 -0.38
CA ASP A 30 11.03 -2.09 0.52
C ASP A 30 11.23 -0.70 1.17
N ASP A 31 10.85 0.37 0.46
CA ASP A 31 11.12 1.77 0.83
C ASP A 31 9.87 2.51 1.35
N ALA A 32 8.76 1.81 1.59
CA ALA A 32 7.51 2.47 2.00
C ALA A 32 7.53 2.99 3.45
N ALA A 33 8.22 2.28 4.36
CA ALA A 33 8.37 2.61 5.77
C ALA A 33 7.08 3.17 6.44
N LEU A 34 5.93 2.54 6.15
CA LEU A 34 4.63 3.00 6.60
C LEU A 34 4.37 2.60 8.05
N GLU A 35 4.02 3.59 8.86
CA GLU A 35 3.60 3.41 10.24
C GLU A 35 2.10 3.66 10.39
N PRO A 36 1.37 2.92 11.25
CA PRO A 36 -0.07 3.10 11.45
C PRO A 36 -0.47 4.55 11.82
N ASP A 37 0.31 5.21 12.67
CA ASP A 37 0.09 6.60 13.09
C ASP A 37 0.30 7.63 11.97
N SER A 38 1.01 7.26 10.89
CA SER A 38 1.31 8.12 9.75
C SER A 38 0.85 7.53 8.43
N PHE A 39 -0.16 6.64 8.47
CA PHE A 39 -0.65 5.90 7.30
C PHE A 39 -1.05 6.84 6.14
N ALA A 40 -1.84 7.87 6.44
CA ALA A 40 -2.27 8.85 5.45
C ALA A 40 -1.09 9.62 4.85
N ALA A 41 -0.21 10.17 5.70
CA ALA A 41 0.95 10.94 5.27
C ALA A 41 1.92 10.11 4.41
N GLY A 42 2.17 8.85 4.80
CA GLY A 42 3.07 7.95 4.06
C GLY A 42 2.53 7.50 2.70
N LEU A 43 1.20 7.52 2.52
CA LEU A 43 0.54 7.18 1.26
C LEU A 43 0.16 8.40 0.41
N LYS A 44 0.16 9.61 0.98
CA LYS A 44 -0.30 10.85 0.34
C LYS A 44 0.38 11.16 -0.99
N SER A 45 1.67 10.83 -1.11
CA SER A 45 2.42 10.98 -2.36
C SER A 45 1.87 10.09 -3.50
N GLY A 46 1.18 9.01 -3.18
CA GLY A 46 0.73 7.99 -4.12
C GLY A 46 1.86 7.11 -4.68
N ALA A 47 3.13 7.47 -4.47
CA ALA A 47 4.27 6.73 -4.99
C ALA A 47 4.35 5.30 -4.43
N SER A 48 4.15 5.12 -3.11
CA SER A 48 4.15 3.81 -2.46
C SER A 48 3.01 2.91 -2.98
N LEU A 49 1.83 3.50 -3.25
CA LEU A 49 0.70 2.78 -3.86
C LEU A 49 1.03 2.32 -5.29
N CYS A 50 1.68 3.16 -6.09
CA CYS A 50 2.11 2.77 -7.43
C CYS A 50 3.17 1.66 -7.39
N LYS A 51 4.14 1.75 -6.45
CA LYS A 51 5.16 0.71 -6.23
C LYS A 51 4.51 -0.62 -5.81
N LEU A 52 3.50 -0.59 -4.94
CA LEU A 52 2.73 -1.76 -4.52
C LEU A 52 2.13 -2.51 -5.71
N ILE A 53 1.48 -1.79 -6.63
CA ILE A 53 0.94 -2.38 -7.86
C ILE A 53 2.05 -3.02 -8.70
N ASN A 54 3.21 -2.36 -8.83
CA ASN A 54 4.34 -2.90 -9.58
C ASN A 54 4.98 -4.12 -8.90
N ALA A 55 4.91 -4.24 -7.58
CA ALA A 55 5.34 -5.43 -6.85
C ALA A 55 4.41 -6.63 -7.10
N ILE A 56 3.10 -6.37 -7.20
CA ILE A 56 2.09 -7.39 -7.54
C ILE A 56 2.18 -7.79 -9.00
N LYS A 57 2.25 -6.81 -9.90
CA LYS A 57 2.30 -6.99 -11.34
C LYS A 57 3.34 -6.05 -11.95
N PRO A 58 4.53 -6.55 -12.32
CA PRO A 58 5.62 -5.71 -12.77
C PRO A 58 5.25 -4.91 -14.02
N ALA A 59 5.81 -3.70 -14.10
CA ALA A 59 5.64 -2.77 -15.22
C ALA A 59 4.20 -2.31 -15.52
N THR A 60 3.29 -2.37 -14.54
CA THR A 60 1.91 -1.87 -14.67
C THR A 60 1.84 -0.35 -14.68
N ILE A 61 2.51 0.31 -13.72
CA ILE A 61 2.58 1.77 -13.63
C ILE A 61 4.00 2.20 -13.98
N LYS A 62 4.18 2.72 -15.19
CA LYS A 62 5.50 3.08 -15.74
C LYS A 62 6.02 4.42 -15.23
N LYS A 63 5.13 5.36 -14.92
CA LYS A 63 5.46 6.72 -14.50
C LYS A 63 4.98 6.91 -13.08
N ILE A 64 5.93 7.04 -12.15
CA ILE A 64 5.66 7.36 -10.75
C ILE A 64 6.38 8.67 -10.47
N SER A 65 5.62 9.70 -10.10
CA SER A 65 6.17 11.02 -9.80
C SER A 65 6.59 11.08 -8.34
N THR A 66 7.77 11.61 -8.04
CA THR A 66 8.27 11.75 -6.65
C THR A 66 8.22 13.18 -6.12
N SER A 67 7.78 14.14 -6.95
CA SER A 67 7.66 15.54 -6.52
C SER A 67 6.46 15.74 -5.60
N ALA A 68 6.63 16.56 -4.55
CA ALA A 68 5.57 16.96 -3.61
C ALA A 68 4.56 17.98 -4.19
N LEU A 69 4.37 17.98 -5.52
CA LEU A 69 3.38 18.85 -6.17
C LEU A 69 2.02 18.15 -6.11
N LYS A 70 0.99 18.84 -5.63
CA LYS A 70 -0.38 18.30 -5.51
C LYS A 70 -0.86 17.56 -6.77
N PHE A 71 -0.59 18.12 -7.96
CA PHE A 71 -0.95 17.48 -9.23
C PHE A 71 -0.28 16.11 -9.43
N ASN A 72 1.00 15.99 -9.06
CA ASN A 72 1.77 14.75 -9.19
C ASN A 72 1.31 13.69 -8.18
N GLU A 73 0.98 14.11 -6.95
CA GLU A 73 0.42 13.23 -5.92
C GLU A 73 -0.93 12.65 -6.37
N MET A 74 -1.82 13.51 -6.87
CA MET A 74 -3.12 13.10 -7.40
C MET A 74 -3.01 12.20 -8.64
N ASP A 75 -2.05 12.46 -9.53
CA ASP A 75 -1.79 11.62 -10.72
C ASP A 75 -1.33 10.21 -10.31
N ASN A 76 -0.43 10.09 -9.33
CA ASN A 76 -0.01 8.79 -8.79
C ASN A 76 -1.19 8.03 -8.18
N ILE A 77 -1.99 8.68 -7.33
CA ILE A 77 -3.17 8.06 -6.70
C ILE A 77 -4.15 7.58 -7.77
N THR A 78 -4.40 8.40 -8.79
CA THR A 78 -5.27 8.04 -9.92
C THR A 78 -4.71 6.84 -10.70
N ALA A 79 -3.39 6.79 -10.93
CA ALA A 79 -2.74 5.66 -11.60
C ALA A 79 -2.88 4.36 -10.81
N PHE A 80 -2.72 4.42 -9.48
CA PHE A 80 -2.99 3.31 -8.58
C PHE A 80 -4.43 2.81 -8.71
N LEU A 81 -5.43 3.69 -8.61
CA LEU A 81 -6.86 3.31 -8.68
C LEU A 81 -7.21 2.63 -10.00
N ARG A 82 -6.70 3.17 -11.13
CA ARG A 82 -6.87 2.57 -12.46
C ARG A 82 -6.27 1.17 -12.54
N ALA A 83 -5.08 0.98 -11.98
CA ALA A 83 -4.41 -0.32 -11.98
C ALA A 83 -5.10 -1.32 -11.05
N ALA A 84 -5.53 -0.90 -9.86
CA ALA A 84 -6.30 -1.73 -8.93
C ALA A 84 -7.61 -2.22 -9.57
N LYS A 85 -8.33 -1.32 -10.25
CA LYS A 85 -9.51 -1.68 -11.05
C LYS A 85 -9.18 -2.73 -12.11
N ALA A 86 -8.08 -2.54 -12.86
CA ALA A 86 -7.64 -3.47 -13.89
C ALA A 86 -7.19 -4.84 -13.35
N LEU A 87 -6.74 -4.92 -12.11
CA LEU A 87 -6.45 -6.17 -11.40
C LEU A 87 -7.72 -6.89 -10.90
N GLY A 88 -8.88 -6.25 -10.98
CA GLY A 88 -10.17 -6.82 -10.61
C GLY A 88 -10.73 -6.33 -9.27
N VAL A 89 -10.18 -5.26 -8.68
CA VAL A 89 -10.81 -4.63 -7.52
C VAL A 89 -12.14 -3.99 -7.94
N PRO A 90 -13.27 -4.32 -7.27
CA PRO A 90 -14.57 -3.73 -7.60
C PRO A 90 -14.58 -2.21 -7.40
N GLU A 91 -15.26 -1.47 -8.28
CA GLU A 91 -15.30 0.00 -8.20
C GLU A 91 -15.88 0.52 -6.88
N ARG A 92 -16.83 -0.21 -6.29
CA ARG A 92 -17.41 0.13 -4.97
C ARG A 92 -16.41 0.05 -3.82
N ASP A 93 -15.32 -0.69 -4.00
CA ASP A 93 -14.28 -0.91 -3.01
C ASP A 93 -13.06 0.00 -3.28
N LEU A 94 -13.09 0.85 -4.32
CA LEU A 94 -12.07 1.85 -4.63
C LEU A 94 -12.41 3.17 -3.94
N PHE A 95 -11.41 3.79 -3.32
CA PHE A 95 -11.51 5.15 -2.78
C PHE A 95 -11.35 6.22 -3.87
N ASP A 96 -11.79 7.45 -3.60
CA ASP A 96 -11.57 8.61 -4.48
C ASP A 96 -10.26 9.33 -4.14
N THR A 97 -9.62 9.96 -5.12
CA THR A 97 -8.32 10.62 -4.91
C THR A 97 -8.28 11.60 -3.72
N ILE A 98 -9.40 12.31 -3.47
CA ILE A 98 -9.53 13.25 -2.36
C ILE A 98 -9.63 12.56 -0.98
N ASP A 99 -10.08 11.29 -0.93
CA ASP A 99 -10.22 10.55 0.32
C ASP A 99 -8.87 10.30 0.99
N LEU A 100 -7.83 10.11 0.18
CA LEU A 100 -6.44 10.03 0.64
C LEU A 100 -5.72 11.38 0.66
N HIS A 101 -5.84 12.18 -0.42
CA HIS A 101 -5.06 13.42 -0.53
C HIS A 101 -5.47 14.48 0.50
N GLU A 102 -6.76 14.62 0.76
CA GLU A 102 -7.34 15.53 1.74
C GLU A 102 -7.83 14.81 3.01
N GLU A 103 -7.49 13.52 3.14
CA GLU A 103 -7.78 12.69 4.33
C GLU A 103 -9.27 12.64 4.68
N LYS A 104 -10.12 12.78 3.65
CA LYS A 104 -11.58 12.85 3.79
C LYS A 104 -12.19 11.53 4.23
N ASP A 105 -11.67 10.39 3.75
CA ASP A 105 -12.17 9.06 4.13
C ASP A 105 -11.05 7.99 4.10
N LEU A 106 -10.24 7.97 5.16
CA LEU A 106 -9.16 6.99 5.30
C LEU A 106 -9.67 5.55 5.47
N VAL A 107 -10.93 5.38 5.88
CA VAL A 107 -11.56 4.07 6.00
C VAL A 107 -11.70 3.42 4.63
N ALA A 108 -12.18 4.16 3.61
CA ALA A 108 -12.23 3.69 2.22
C ALA A 108 -10.84 3.32 1.71
N VAL A 109 -9.80 4.13 2.03
CA VAL A 109 -8.42 3.83 1.63
C VAL A 109 -7.97 2.46 2.16
N VAL A 110 -8.14 2.22 3.46
CA VAL A 110 -7.80 0.93 4.08
C VAL A 110 -8.61 -0.21 3.45
N GLN A 111 -9.92 -0.02 3.25
CA GLN A 111 -10.77 -1.02 2.62
C GLN A 111 -10.32 -1.36 1.19
N THR A 112 -9.88 -0.38 0.41
CA THR A 112 -9.33 -0.61 -0.93
C THR A 112 -8.05 -1.44 -0.89
N VAL A 113 -7.14 -1.19 0.06
CA VAL A 113 -5.91 -2.00 0.20
C VAL A 113 -6.27 -3.45 0.55
N HIS A 114 -7.20 -3.65 1.48
CA HIS A 114 -7.72 -4.98 1.84
C HIS A 114 -8.41 -5.69 0.66
N ALA A 115 -9.22 -4.96 -0.11
CA ALA A 115 -9.87 -5.49 -1.31
C ALA A 115 -8.82 -5.91 -2.35
N LEU A 116 -7.80 -5.09 -2.60
CA LEU A 116 -6.68 -5.43 -3.48
C LEU A 116 -5.96 -6.69 -3.00
N GLY A 117 -5.63 -6.78 -1.71
CA GLY A 117 -4.98 -7.97 -1.13
C GLY A 117 -5.77 -9.26 -1.37
N ARG A 118 -7.10 -9.23 -1.21
CA ARG A 118 -7.97 -10.39 -1.50
C ARG A 118 -8.06 -10.71 -2.99
N THR A 119 -8.19 -9.69 -3.84
CA THR A 119 -8.25 -9.83 -5.30
C THR A 119 -6.98 -10.50 -5.82
N VAL A 120 -5.81 -10.06 -5.37
CA VAL A 120 -4.52 -10.62 -5.79
C VAL A 120 -4.36 -12.07 -5.36
N GLN A 121 -4.74 -12.42 -4.14
CA GLN A 121 -4.72 -13.82 -3.66
C GLN A 121 -5.61 -14.74 -4.50
N THR A 122 -6.76 -14.23 -4.96
CA THR A 122 -7.70 -15.01 -5.79
C THR A 122 -7.22 -15.10 -7.23
N ALA A 123 -6.69 -14.01 -7.79
CA ALA A 123 -6.23 -13.94 -9.17
C ALA A 123 -4.88 -14.64 -9.39
N MET A 124 -4.04 -14.72 -8.34
CA MET A 124 -2.68 -15.26 -8.40
C MET A 124 -2.43 -16.22 -7.22
N PRO A 125 -3.12 -17.37 -7.16
CA PRO A 125 -3.03 -18.29 -6.02
C PRO A 125 -1.65 -18.93 -5.84
N ASP A 126 -0.85 -18.99 -6.91
CA ASP A 126 0.53 -19.52 -6.90
C ASP A 126 1.60 -18.43 -6.66
N SER A 127 1.17 -17.16 -6.51
CA SER A 127 2.12 -16.08 -6.26
C SER A 127 2.65 -16.15 -4.82
N ALA A 128 3.97 -16.01 -4.65
CA ALA A 128 4.63 -15.95 -3.35
C ALA A 128 4.37 -14.63 -2.60
N LEU A 129 3.28 -13.93 -2.90
CA LEU A 129 2.93 -12.65 -2.31
C LEU A 129 2.42 -12.83 -0.86
N PRO A 130 2.80 -11.95 0.07
CA PRO A 130 2.30 -11.95 1.43
C PRO A 130 0.79 -11.70 1.42
N VAL A 131 0.13 -12.12 2.50
CA VAL A 131 -1.33 -12.05 2.59
C VAL A 131 -1.75 -11.01 3.59
N LEU A 132 -2.68 -10.18 3.13
CA LEU A 132 -3.40 -9.21 3.93
C LEU A 132 -4.68 -9.84 4.52
N GLY A 133 -4.82 -9.78 5.85
CA GLY A 133 -5.90 -10.39 6.65
C GLY A 133 -5.40 -11.51 7.58
N PRO A 134 -6.29 -12.24 8.30
CA PRO A 134 -5.91 -13.20 9.32
C PRO A 134 -5.10 -14.36 8.72
N ARG A 135 -3.78 -14.20 8.69
CA ARG A 135 -2.81 -15.26 8.48
C ARG A 135 -1.93 -15.34 9.70
N LEU A 136 -1.92 -16.56 10.25
CA LEU A 136 -0.99 -17.05 11.25
C LEU A 136 0.41 -16.53 10.89
N ALA A 137 0.99 -15.74 11.78
CA ALA A 137 2.26 -15.04 11.63
C ALA A 137 3.35 -15.91 10.97
N THR A 138 3.58 -15.71 9.67
CA THR A 138 4.77 -16.15 8.94
C THR A 138 4.69 -15.52 7.54
N ALA A 139 5.67 -14.82 6.99
CA ALA A 139 7.03 -14.56 7.41
C ALA A 139 7.44 -13.19 6.87
N ASN A 140 8.18 -12.46 7.70
CA ASN A 140 9.11 -11.42 7.26
C ASN A 140 10.10 -12.05 6.27
N ARG A 141 9.77 -12.03 4.96
CA ARG A 141 10.71 -12.38 3.92
C ARG A 141 11.03 -11.13 3.13
N ARG A 142 11.76 -10.22 3.77
CA ARG A 142 12.61 -9.22 3.12
C ARG A 142 13.57 -9.96 2.18
N SER A 143 13.11 -10.24 0.96
CA SER A 143 13.95 -10.72 -0.12
C SER A 143 14.46 -9.49 -0.82
N PHE A 144 15.44 -8.82 -0.20
CA PHE A 144 16.21 -7.77 -0.83
C PHE A 144 16.72 -8.32 -2.16
N THR A 145 16.21 -7.79 -3.26
CA THR A 145 16.79 -8.08 -4.57
C THR A 145 18.14 -7.37 -4.62
N GLU A 146 19.19 -8.13 -4.96
CA GLU A 146 20.61 -7.73 -4.98
C GLU A 146 20.88 -6.41 -5.74
N ALA A 147 19.95 -5.96 -6.59
CA ALA A 147 20.01 -4.70 -7.31
C ALA A 147 19.91 -3.44 -6.41
N GLN A 148 19.28 -3.50 -5.23
CA GLN A 148 19.14 -2.33 -4.34
C GLN A 148 20.39 -2.07 -3.46
N LEU A 149 21.35 -3.00 -3.39
CA LEU A 149 22.58 -2.86 -2.59
C LEU A 149 23.74 -2.18 -3.31
N ARG A 150 23.56 -1.71 -4.55
CA ARG A 150 24.68 -1.26 -5.41
C ARG A 150 24.72 0.24 -5.75
N ALA A 151 23.78 1.03 -5.26
CA ALA A 151 23.64 2.45 -5.66
C ALA A 151 23.88 3.47 -4.52
N GLY A 152 24.71 3.11 -3.52
CA GLY A 152 25.11 4.05 -2.47
C GLY A 152 26.63 4.07 -2.30
N LEU A 153 27.26 5.13 -2.80
CA LEU A 153 28.65 5.59 -2.55
C LEU A 153 29.73 5.11 -3.52
N ASN A 154 29.70 5.66 -4.74
CA ASN A 154 30.93 6.02 -5.43
C ASN A 154 30.93 7.53 -5.69
N GLU A 155 31.36 8.32 -4.71
CA GLU A 155 32.07 9.59 -4.93
C GLU A 155 32.51 10.15 -3.57
N MET A 156 33.82 10.22 -3.34
CA MET A 156 34.47 11.44 -2.86
C MET A 156 35.97 11.33 -3.11
N THR A 157 36.40 12.21 -4.01
CA THR A 157 37.72 12.39 -4.60
C THR A 157 38.71 13.08 -3.62
N PHE A 158 40.00 12.98 -3.98
CA PHE A 158 41.16 13.83 -3.61
C PHE A 158 41.87 13.61 -2.26
N GLN A 159 43.07 13.01 -2.27
CA GLN A 159 44.36 13.71 -2.35
C GLN A 159 45.49 12.75 -2.75
#